data_AF-A0A432DR21-F1
#
_entry.id   AF-A0A432DR21-F1
#
_cell.length_a   1.000
_cell.length_b   1.000
_cell.length_c   1.000
_cell.angle_alpha   90.00
_cell.angle_beta   90.00
_cell.angle_gamma   90.00
#
_symmetry.space_group_name_H-M   'P 1'
#
loop_
_entity.id
_entity.type
_entity.pdbx_description
1 polymer ?
#
loop_
_entity_poly.entity_id
_entity_poly.type
_entity_poly.pdbx_seq_one_letter_code
_entity_poly.pdbx_strand_id
1 'polypeptide(L)'
;MTRINCVSVQELSQQHLVAEYRELPRVFNLARKALERNDIQRSESYTLGKGHLLFFYTRLGYLARRHAELVEEMLRRGYKPTFTSPLRDAHSDIPDILWGEWTPTEEAIELNRQRILDRSKSL
;
A
#
# COMPACT_ATOMS: atom_id res chain seq x y z
N MET A 1 -5.00 8.63 -7.62
CA MET A 1 -4.69 7.28 -8.13
C MET A 1 -3.99 6.61 -6.98
N THR A 2 -4.56 5.54 -6.41
CA THR A 2 -3.95 4.86 -5.26
C THR A 2 -2.55 4.38 -5.64
N ARG A 3 -1.53 4.91 -4.96
CA ARG A 3 -0.14 4.48 -5.10
C ARG A 3 0.36 3.98 -3.75
N ILE A 4 0.83 2.74 -3.75
CA ILE A 4 1.51 2.10 -2.63
C ILE A 4 3.00 2.14 -2.94
N ASN A 5 3.78 2.87 -2.15
CA ASN A 5 5.23 2.82 -2.29
C ASN A 5 5.77 1.55 -1.61
N CYS A 6 7.03 1.20 -1.83
CA CYS A 6 7.67 0.13 -1.08
C CYS A 6 9.03 0.52 -0.46
N VAL A 7 9.38 1.81 -0.55
CA VAL A 7 10.50 2.40 0.21
C VAL A 7 10.17 2.46 1.70
N SER A 8 11.20 2.65 2.52
CA SER A 8 11.04 2.96 3.95
C SER A 8 10.11 4.16 4.12
N VAL A 9 9.20 4.09 5.11
CA VAL A 9 8.27 5.18 5.41
C VAL A 9 9.00 6.45 5.88
N GLN A 10 10.22 6.33 6.41
CA GLN A 10 11.07 7.47 6.78
C GLN A 10 11.55 8.26 5.55
N GLU A 11 11.69 7.61 4.38
CA GLU A 11 12.07 8.26 3.12
C GLU A 11 10.94 9.10 2.50
N LEU A 12 9.69 8.88 2.95
CA LEU A 12 8.54 9.59 2.39
C LEU A 12 8.52 11.05 2.83
N SER A 13 8.28 11.96 1.88
CA SER A 13 7.90 13.34 2.19
C SER A 13 6.57 13.36 2.96
N GLN A 14 6.24 14.49 3.61
CA GLN A 14 4.95 14.67 4.27
C GLN A 14 3.77 14.37 3.32
N GLN A 15 3.82 14.92 2.10
CA GLN A 15 2.76 14.75 1.12
C GLN A 15 2.61 13.28 0.71
N HIS A 16 3.71 12.58 0.47
CA HIS A 16 3.68 11.16 0.11
C HIS A 16 3.18 10.28 1.26
N LEU A 17 3.64 10.53 2.49
CA LEU A 17 3.22 9.80 3.68
C LEU A 17 1.71 9.91 3.90
N VAL A 18 1.17 11.13 3.91
CA VAL A 18 -0.26 11.37 4.16
C VAL A 18 -1.13 10.86 3.01
N ALA A 19 -0.69 11.01 1.76
CA ALA A 19 -1.42 10.49 0.61
C ALA A 19 -1.52 8.97 0.68
N GLU A 20 -0.40 8.28 0.94
CA GLU A 20 -0.38 6.83 1.00
C GLU A 20 -1.23 6.28 2.15
N TYR A 21 -1.12 6.87 3.35
CA TYR A 21 -1.97 6.53 4.50
C TYR A 21 -3.47 6.60 4.15
N ARG A 22 -3.92 7.62 3.40
CA ARG A 22 -5.33 7.79 3.02
C ARG A 22 -5.77 6.85 1.89
N GLU A 23 -4.87 6.52 0.98
CA GLU A 23 -5.20 5.76 -0.23
C GLU A 23 -5.08 4.24 -0.04
N LEU A 24 -4.13 3.78 0.78
CA LEU A 24 -3.82 2.35 0.98
C LEU A 24 -5.03 1.53 1.44
N PRO A 25 -5.83 1.94 2.45
CA PRO A 25 -6.97 1.14 2.91
C PRO A 25 -8.02 0.85 1.83
N ARG A 26 -8.07 1.65 0.75
CA ARG A 26 -9.03 1.45 -0.35
C ARG A 26 -8.80 0.12 -1.09
N VAL A 27 -7.57 -0.42 -1.07
CA VAL A 27 -7.21 -1.66 -1.77
C VAL A 27 -7.96 -2.87 -1.22
N PHE A 28 -8.25 -2.90 0.08
CA PHE A 28 -8.94 -4.01 0.75
C PHE A 28 -10.36 -4.19 0.20
N ASN A 29 -11.11 -3.09 0.09
CA ASN A 29 -12.44 -3.11 -0.51
C ASN A 29 -12.41 -3.49 -2.00
N LEU A 30 -11.37 -3.09 -2.73
CA LEU A 30 -11.22 -3.46 -4.14
C LEU A 30 -10.93 -4.95 -4.31
N ALA A 31 -10.04 -5.50 -3.48
CA ALA A 31 -9.71 -6.92 -3.48
C ALA A 31 -10.93 -7.77 -3.12
N ARG A 32 -11.68 -7.38 -2.07
CA ARG A 32 -12.94 -8.04 -1.69
C ARG A 32 -13.93 -8.08 -2.85
N LYS A 33 -14.20 -6.93 -3.48
CA LYS A 33 -15.11 -6.85 -4.63
C LYS A 33 -14.64 -7.67 -5.83
N ALA A 34 -13.32 -7.76 -6.06
CA ALA A 34 -12.77 -8.58 -7.13
C ALA A 34 -12.97 -10.08 -6.84
N LEU A 35 -12.85 -10.50 -5.58
CA LEU A 35 -13.13 -11.87 -5.15
C LEU A 35 -14.61 -12.23 -5.31
N GLU A 36 -15.52 -11.35 -4.89
CA GLU A 36 -16.97 -11.50 -5.07
C GLU A 36 -17.36 -11.71 -6.55
N ARG A 37 -16.58 -11.15 -7.48
CA ARG A 37 -16.78 -11.30 -8.93
C ARG A 37 -16.00 -12.46 -9.57
N ASN A 38 -15.22 -13.23 -8.80
CA ASN A 38 -14.27 -14.22 -9.31
C ASN A 38 -13.25 -13.65 -10.33
N ASP A 39 -12.83 -12.39 -10.14
CA ASP A 39 -11.92 -11.64 -11.02
C ASP A 39 -10.63 -11.25 -10.28
N ILE A 40 -10.12 -12.15 -9.43
CA ILE A 40 -8.83 -11.96 -8.76
C ILE A 40 -7.73 -12.34 -9.74
N GLN A 41 -7.24 -11.32 -10.45
CA GLN A 41 -6.06 -11.47 -11.30
C GLN A 41 -4.80 -11.40 -10.45
N ARG A 42 -4.01 -12.48 -10.47
CA ARG A 42 -2.69 -12.50 -9.84
C ARG A 42 -1.70 -11.84 -10.78
N SER A 43 -1.11 -10.73 -10.33
CA SER A 43 0.11 -10.21 -10.94
C SER A 43 1.31 -10.72 -10.13
N GLU A 44 2.25 -11.37 -10.82
CA GLU A 44 3.45 -11.93 -10.20
C GLU A 44 4.53 -10.85 -9.98
N SER A 45 4.58 -9.86 -10.86
CA SER A 45 5.61 -8.82 -10.85
C SER A 45 5.09 -7.49 -10.32
N TYR A 46 5.86 -6.89 -9.42
CA TYR A 46 5.61 -5.53 -8.95
C TYR A 46 5.73 -4.52 -10.10
N THR A 47 4.85 -3.53 -10.15
CA THR A 47 4.86 -2.48 -11.17
C THR A 47 4.31 -1.16 -10.63
N LEU A 48 4.62 -0.04 -11.30
CA LEU A 48 3.99 1.25 -11.07
C LEU A 48 3.11 1.63 -12.27
N GLY A 49 1.85 1.99 -12.00
CA GLY A 49 0.87 2.33 -13.04
C GLY A 49 -0.12 1.19 -13.30
N LYS A 50 -0.32 0.80 -14.56
CA LYS A 50 -1.27 -0.28 -14.93
C LYS A 50 -0.84 -1.59 -14.25
N GLY A 51 -1.78 -2.23 -13.55
CA GLY A 51 -1.53 -3.49 -12.82
C GLY A 51 -1.04 -3.31 -11.39
N HIS A 52 -0.69 -2.09 -10.95
CA HIS A 52 -0.17 -1.83 -9.61
C HIS A 52 -1.08 -2.34 -8.49
N LEU A 53 -2.38 -2.04 -8.56
CA LEU A 53 -3.32 -2.50 -7.53
C LEU A 53 -3.64 -3.99 -7.62
N LEU A 54 -3.66 -4.56 -8.83
CA LEU A 54 -3.90 -5.99 -9.04
C LEU A 54 -2.83 -6.83 -8.35
N PHE A 55 -1.57 -6.38 -8.39
CA PHE A 55 -0.47 -6.98 -7.64
C PHE A 55 -0.79 -7.12 -6.14
N PHE A 56 -1.48 -6.14 -5.55
CA PHE A 56 -1.76 -6.12 -4.12
C PHE A 56 -3.06 -6.82 -3.71
N TYR A 57 -3.92 -7.22 -4.64
CA TYR A 57 -5.19 -7.90 -4.29
C TYR A 57 -4.98 -9.24 -3.56
N THR A 58 -3.83 -9.90 -3.77
CA THR A 58 -3.47 -11.13 -3.06
C THR A 58 -2.36 -10.94 -2.03
N ARG A 59 -2.04 -9.69 -1.66
CA ARG A 59 -0.93 -9.34 -0.76
C ARG A 59 -1.37 -8.39 0.36
N LEU A 60 -2.56 -8.61 0.91
CA LEU A 60 -3.14 -7.73 1.92
C LEU A 60 -2.38 -7.76 3.26
N GLY A 61 -1.64 -8.83 3.55
CA GLY A 61 -0.76 -8.92 4.73
C GLY A 61 0.34 -7.86 4.69
N TYR A 62 1.02 -7.75 3.54
CA TYR A 62 1.99 -6.68 3.29
C TYR A 62 1.38 -5.29 3.49
N LEU A 63 0.20 -5.03 2.93
CA LEU A 63 -0.46 -3.73 3.06
C LEU A 63 -0.84 -3.41 4.50
N ALA A 64 -1.30 -4.39 5.28
CA ALA A 64 -1.67 -4.19 6.67
C ALA A 64 -0.47 -3.77 7.52
N ARG A 65 0.67 -4.47 7.37
CA ARG A 65 1.92 -4.10 8.01
C ARG A 65 2.41 -2.72 7.57
N ARG A 66 2.38 -2.46 6.26
CA ARG A 66 2.77 -1.16 5.72
C ARG A 66 1.91 -0.01 6.26
N HIS A 67 0.59 -0.20 6.41
CA HIS A 67 -0.28 0.82 6.99
C HIS A 67 0.08 1.10 8.45
N ALA A 68 0.41 0.07 9.24
CA ALA A 68 0.89 0.26 10.60
C ALA A 68 2.19 1.10 10.61
N GLU A 69 3.16 0.78 9.75
CA GLU A 69 4.40 1.57 9.60
C GLU A 69 4.11 3.04 9.22
N LEU A 70 3.13 3.29 8.33
CA LEU A 70 2.72 4.66 7.96
C LEU A 70 2.09 5.40 9.15
N VAL A 71 1.23 4.73 9.94
CA VAL A 71 0.60 5.31 11.14
C VAL A 71 1.66 5.66 12.18
N GLU A 72 2.60 4.74 12.46
CA GLU A 72 3.69 4.97 13.40
C GLU A 72 4.56 6.15 12.96
N GLU A 73 4.94 6.21 11.69
CA GLU A 73 5.72 7.31 11.14
C GLU A 73 4.96 8.64 11.20
N MET A 74 3.64 8.62 10.98
CA MET A 74 2.80 9.80 11.12
C MET A 74 2.77 10.31 12.57
N LEU A 75 2.59 9.42 13.54
CA LEU A 75 2.61 9.75 14.97
C LEU A 75 3.98 10.28 15.38
N ARG A 76 5.07 9.65 14.92
CA ARG A 76 6.45 10.07 15.17
C ARG A 76 6.72 11.50 14.68
N ARG A 77 6.10 11.90 13.56
CA ARG A 77 6.19 13.26 13.00
C ARG A 77 5.20 14.27 13.63
N GLY A 78 4.43 13.85 14.64
CA GLY A 78 3.46 14.71 15.32
C GLY A 78 2.14 14.91 14.58
N TYR A 79 1.85 14.10 13.54
CA TYR A 79 0.55 14.10 12.89
C TYR A 79 -0.48 13.33 13.74
N LYS A 80 -1.76 13.57 13.45
CA LYS A 80 -2.90 12.94 14.14
C LYS A 80 -3.68 12.04 13.17
N PRO A 81 -3.19 10.83 12.83
CA PRO A 81 -3.97 9.89 12.04
C PRO A 81 -5.25 9.52 12.79
N THR A 82 -6.38 9.53 12.07
CA THR A 82 -7.70 9.24 12.65
C THR A 82 -8.08 7.76 12.57
N PHE A 83 -7.40 6.98 11.72
CA PHE A 83 -7.63 5.57 11.52
C PHE A 83 -6.33 4.81 11.83
N THR A 84 -6.27 4.23 13.02
CA THR A 84 -5.08 3.55 13.55
C THR A 84 -5.32 2.07 13.84
N SER A 85 -6.54 1.59 13.63
CA SER A 85 -6.89 0.18 13.85
C SER A 85 -6.11 -0.72 12.88
N PRO A 86 -5.70 -1.93 13.33
CA PRO A 86 -5.12 -2.91 12.44
C PRO A 86 -6.06 -3.22 11.28
N LEU A 87 -5.54 -3.19 10.05
CA LEU A 87 -6.36 -3.44 8.86
C LEU A 87 -6.89 -4.88 8.80
N ARG A 88 -6.21 -5.85 9.44
CA ARG A 88 -6.70 -7.23 9.56
C ARG A 88 -8.01 -7.30 10.34
N ASP A 89 -8.10 -6.54 11.42
CA ASP A 89 -9.30 -6.51 12.26
C ASP A 89 -10.42 -5.73 11.56
N ALA A 90 -10.08 -4.62 10.89
CA ALA A 90 -11.04 -3.81 10.15
C ALA A 90 -11.63 -4.50 8.90
N HIS A 91 -10.97 -5.57 8.43
CA HIS A 91 -11.35 -6.34 7.25
C HIS A 91 -11.37 -7.85 7.53
N SER A 92 -11.87 -8.24 8.72
CA SER A 92 -11.95 -9.64 9.15
C SER A 92 -12.85 -10.52 8.27
N ASP A 93 -13.67 -9.90 7.42
CA ASP A 93 -14.54 -10.55 6.43
C ASP A 93 -13.79 -11.00 5.17
N ILE A 94 -12.58 -10.49 4.91
CA ILE A 94 -11.80 -10.86 3.73
C ILE A 94 -11.13 -12.24 3.93
N PRO A 95 -11.35 -13.22 3.03
CA PRO A 95 -10.76 -14.54 3.15
C PRO A 95 -9.23 -14.57 3.14
N ASP A 96 -8.65 -15.47 3.95
CA ASP A 96 -7.20 -15.65 4.16
C ASP A 96 -6.37 -15.77 2.88
N ILE A 97 -6.96 -16.28 1.79
CA ILE A 97 -6.29 -16.43 0.48
C ILE A 97 -5.79 -15.09 -0.11
N LEU A 98 -6.34 -13.95 0.33
CA LEU A 98 -5.91 -12.62 -0.12
C LEU A 98 -4.86 -11.97 0.80
N TRP A 99 -4.62 -12.56 1.97
CA TRP A 99 -3.72 -12.04 3.01
C TRP A 99 -2.27 -12.47 2.82
N GLY A 100 -1.82 -12.60 1.57
CA GLY A 100 -0.44 -12.93 1.26
C GLY A 100 0.54 -11.86 1.77
N GLU A 101 1.77 -12.31 2.00
CA GLU A 101 2.90 -11.44 2.31
C GLU A 101 3.72 -11.16 1.05
N TRP A 102 4.53 -10.10 1.14
CA TRP A 102 5.50 -9.76 0.11
C TRP A 102 6.67 -8.98 0.70
N THR A 103 7.86 -9.30 0.24
CA THR A 103 9.09 -8.55 0.54
C THR A 103 9.48 -7.79 -0.74
N PRO A 104 9.56 -6.45 -0.69
CA PRO A 104 10.01 -5.67 -1.83
C PRO A 104 11.40 -6.09 -2.30
N THR A 105 11.57 -6.24 -3.61
CA THR A 105 12.89 -6.45 -4.21
C THR A 105 13.65 -5.12 -4.32
N GLU A 106 14.97 -5.18 -4.51
CA GLU A 106 15.79 -4.00 -4.69
C GLU A 106 15.32 -3.18 -5.90
N GLU A 107 14.94 -3.83 -7.00
CA GLU A 107 14.42 -3.18 -8.21
C GLU A 107 13.09 -2.48 -7.94
N ALA A 108 12.20 -3.09 -7.15
CA ALA A 108 10.94 -2.47 -6.76
C ALA A 108 11.16 -1.22 -5.90
N ILE A 109 12.11 -1.28 -4.96
CA ILE A 109 12.49 -0.16 -4.10
C ILE A 109 13.06 0.98 -4.96
N GLU A 110 14.00 0.68 -5.85
CA GLU A 110 14.63 1.69 -6.72
C GLU A 110 13.62 2.32 -7.69
N LEU A 111 12.73 1.52 -8.26
CA LEU A 111 11.62 2.01 -9.09
C LEU A 111 10.73 3.02 -8.34
N ASN A 112 10.50 2.82 -7.05
CA ASN A 112 9.75 3.76 -6.21
C ASN A 112 10.56 5.03 -5.89
N ARG A 113 11.85 4.90 -5.56
CA ARG A 113 12.71 6.06 -5.32
C ARG A 113 12.77 6.97 -6.54
N GLN A 114 12.99 6.40 -7.72
CA GLN A 114 12.98 7.15 -8.97
C GLN A 114 11.63 7.88 -9.17
N ARG A 115 10.51 7.19 -8.94
CA ARG A 115 9.18 7.79 -9.08
C ARG A 115 8.94 8.93 -8.09
N ILE A 116 9.43 8.82 -6.85
CA ILE A 116 9.34 9.86 -5.84
C ILE A 116 10.15 11.08 -6.28
N LEU A 117 11.38 10.87 -6.76
CA LEU A 117 12.25 11.94 -7.26
C LEU A 117 11.62 12.69 -8.44
N ASP A 118 11.07 11.98 -9.42
CA ASP A 118 10.44 12.59 -10.61
C ASP A 118 9.26 13.50 -10.22
N ARG A 119 8.49 13.11 -9.19
CA ARG A 119 7.35 13.88 -8.70
C ARG A 119 7.75 15.06 -7.83
N SER A 120 8.87 14.96 -7.12
CA SER A 120 9.43 16.07 -6.34
C SER A 120 10.06 17.16 -7.21
N LYS A 121 10.56 16.83 -8.41
CA LYS A 121 11.14 17.79 -9.37
C LYS A 121 10.09 18.57 -10.17
N SER A 122 8.83 18.16 -10.13
CA SER A 122 7.73 18.76 -10.93
C SER A 122 6.92 19.80 -10.15
N LEU A 123 7.49 20.41 -9.10
CA LEU A 123 6.88 21.45 -8.26
C LEU A 123 7.68 22.74 -8.35
#